data_AF-A0A3C0PP61-F1
#
_entry.id   AF-A0A3C0PP61-F1
#
_cell.length_a   1.000
_cell.length_b   1.000
_cell.length_c   1.000
_cell.angle_alpha   90.00
_cell.angle_beta   90.00
_cell.angle_gamma   90.00
#
_symmetry.space_group_name_H-M   'P 1'
#
loop_
_entity.id
_entity.type
_entity.pdbx_description
1 polymer ?
#
loop_
_entity_poly.entity_id
_entity_poly.type
_entity_poly.pdbx_seq_one_letter_code
_entity_poly.pdbx_strand_id
1 'polypeptide(L)'
;MALWLMLSGIYKPMLIGFGIVSVALVMVIVRRMDRVDGDHVRISIKPIQFSLYLLWLFIEIAKSNWKVTKIILARTMPIRQNLFDVPYTQTSDLGQVIFANSITLTPGTLTIETEAGDFLVHALSYDP
;
A
#
# COMPACT_ATOMS: atom_id res chain seq x y z
N MET A 1 11.75 16.83 -3.71
CA MET A 1 11.71 18.21 -3.14
C MET A 1 10.31 18.60 -2.66
N ALA A 2 9.27 18.52 -3.50
CA ALA A 2 7.90 18.88 -3.11
C ALA A 2 7.40 18.16 -1.84
N LEU A 3 7.60 16.84 -1.74
CA LEU A 3 7.27 16.05 -0.55
C LEU A 3 8.00 16.54 0.71
N TRP A 4 9.29 16.85 0.59
CA TRP A 4 10.12 17.33 1.70
C TRP A 4 9.64 18.69 2.20
N LEU A 5 9.35 19.62 1.29
CA LEU A 5 8.80 20.94 1.63
C LEU A 5 7.41 20.82 2.29
N MET A 6 6.57 19.92 1.78
CA MET A 6 5.22 19.69 2.31
C MET A 6 5.24 19.13 3.73
N LEU A 7 6.15 18.19 4.04
CA LEU A 7 6.32 17.63 5.38
C LEU A 7 7.04 18.59 6.34
N SER A 8 8.05 19.33 5.84
CA SER A 8 8.88 20.20 6.69
C SER A 8 8.22 21.55 6.99
N GLY A 9 7.51 22.16 6.03
CA GLY A 9 6.90 23.49 6.18
C GLY A 9 7.89 24.66 6.32
N ILE A 10 9.20 24.45 6.13
CA ILE A 10 10.25 25.45 6.33
C ILE A 10 10.76 25.99 5.00
N TYR A 11 10.67 27.31 4.81
CA TYR A 11 11.02 28.01 3.56
C TYR A 11 12.24 28.94 3.71
N LYS A 12 13.30 28.46 4.38
CA LYS A 12 14.56 29.22 4.51
C LYS A 12 15.48 28.93 3.30
N PRO A 13 16.03 29.95 2.61
CA PRO A 13 16.84 29.75 1.39
C PRO A 13 18.03 28.79 1.57
N MET A 14 18.72 28.86 2.72
CA MET A 14 19.85 27.99 3.04
C MET A 14 19.44 26.51 3.17
N LEU A 15 18.30 26.23 3.82
CA LEU A 15 17.76 24.88 3.96
C LEU A 15 17.27 24.32 2.62
N ILE A 16 16.66 25.16 1.77
CA ILE A 16 16.26 24.77 0.42
C ILE A 16 17.49 24.36 -0.39
N GLY A 17 18.60 25.12 -0.28
CA GLY A 17 19.88 24.77 -0.91
C GLY A 17 20.38 23.39 -0.51
N PHE A 18 20.46 23.11 0.79
CA PHE A 18 20.86 21.78 1.28
C PHE A 18 19.87 20.68 0.87
N GLY A 19 18.56 20.98 0.85
CA GLY A 19 17.53 20.05 0.39
C GLY A 19 17.70 19.67 -1.08
N ILE A 20 18.05 20.62 -1.95
CA ILE A 20 18.33 20.35 -3.37
C ILE A 20 19.55 19.43 -3.52
N VAL A 21 20.65 19.72 -2.80
CA VAL A 21 21.86 18.90 -2.84
C VAL A 21 21.59 17.48 -2.34
N SER A 22 20.84 17.35 -1.24
CA SER A 22 20.45 16.05 -0.68
C SER A 22 19.61 15.24 -1.67
N VAL A 23 18.57 15.85 -2.27
CA VAL A 23 17.75 15.17 -3.29
C VAL A 23 18.58 14.78 -4.51
N ALA A 24 19.53 15.62 -4.95
CA ALA A 24 20.42 15.30 -6.05
C ALA A 24 21.31 14.08 -5.72
N LEU A 25 21.85 14.00 -4.51
CA LEU A 25 22.65 12.85 -4.06
C LEU A 25 21.81 11.56 -4.05
N VAL A 26 20.59 11.61 -3.50
CA VAL A 26 19.67 10.46 -3.52
C VAL A 26 19.36 10.03 -4.96
N MET A 27 19.11 10.97 -5.87
CA MET A 27 18.88 10.67 -7.29
C MET A 27 20.07 9.97 -7.95
N VAL A 28 21.31 10.34 -7.58
CA VAL A 28 22.52 9.67 -8.10
C VAL A 28 22.60 8.23 -7.58
N ILE A 29 22.32 8.02 -6.29
CA ILE A 29 22.35 6.68 -5.67
C ILE A 29 21.26 5.80 -6.28
N VAL A 30 20.01 6.27 -6.35
CA VAL A 30 18.89 5.52 -6.91
C VAL A 30 19.13 5.19 -8.38
N ARG A 31 19.61 6.15 -9.19
CA ARG A 31 19.95 5.85 -10.59
C ARG A 31 21.07 4.82 -10.76
N ARG A 32 21.99 4.75 -9.80
CA ARG A 32 23.03 3.73 -9.78
C ARG A 32 22.45 2.36 -9.43
N MET A 33 21.44 2.30 -8.55
CA MET A 33 20.73 1.07 -8.19
C MET A 33 19.77 0.61 -9.29
N ASP A 34 18.93 1.51 -9.84
CA ASP A 34 17.97 1.20 -10.93
C ASP A 34 18.65 0.70 -12.21
N ARG A 35 19.90 1.10 -12.46
CA ARG A 35 20.70 0.56 -13.57
C ARG A 35 20.97 -0.94 -13.46
N VAL A 36 20.76 -1.52 -12.28
CA VAL A 36 20.91 -2.94 -11.99
C VAL A 36 19.57 -3.68 -12.08
N ASP A 37 18.43 -3.03 -11.76
CA ASP A 37 17.11 -3.68 -11.65
C ASP A 37 16.12 -3.43 -12.80
N GLY A 38 16.40 -2.53 -13.76
CA GLY A 38 15.68 -2.48 -15.05
C GLY A 38 14.17 -2.19 -15.03
N ASP A 39 13.57 -2.00 -13.86
CA ASP A 39 12.12 -1.97 -13.70
C ASP A 39 11.58 -0.55 -13.90
N HIS A 40 11.23 -0.23 -15.14
CA HIS A 40 10.69 1.07 -15.51
C HIS A 40 9.17 1.10 -15.28
N VAL A 41 8.73 1.42 -14.07
CA VAL A 41 7.31 1.69 -13.81
C VAL A 41 6.94 3.04 -14.42
N ARG A 42 6.35 3.01 -15.61
CA ARG A 42 5.88 4.21 -16.32
C ARG A 42 4.54 4.66 -15.73
N ILE A 43 4.58 5.35 -14.60
CA ILE A 43 3.36 5.77 -13.91
C ILE A 43 2.73 6.99 -14.61
N SER A 44 1.79 6.74 -15.51
CA SER A 44 0.93 7.79 -16.07
C SER A 44 -0.29 7.99 -15.16
N ILE A 45 -0.11 8.71 -14.04
CA ILE A 45 -1.22 9.03 -13.14
C ILE A 45 -2.02 10.20 -13.72
N LYS A 46 -3.32 9.97 -13.96
CA LYS A 46 -4.28 11.06 -14.21
C LYS A 46 -4.70 11.65 -12.86
N PRO A 47 -4.26 12.86 -12.48
CA PRO A 47 -4.38 13.36 -11.10
C PRO A 47 -5.83 13.47 -10.62
N ILE A 48 -6.76 13.86 -11.51
CA ILE A 48 -8.19 13.99 -11.16
C ILE A 48 -8.82 12.62 -10.87
N GLN A 49 -8.55 11.61 -11.70
CA GLN A 49 -9.09 10.27 -11.52
C GLN A 49 -8.49 9.60 -10.28
N PHE A 50 -7.21 9.84 -10.01
CA PHE A 50 -6.54 9.34 -8.82
C PHE A 50 -7.13 9.93 -7.53
N SER A 51 -7.41 11.24 -7.49
CA SER A 51 -8.04 11.88 -6.33
C SER A 51 -9.46 11.37 -6.08
N LEU A 52 -10.26 11.17 -7.14
CA LEU A 52 -11.60 10.58 -7.01
C LEU A 52 -11.56 9.15 -6.48
N TYR A 53 -10.61 8.35 -6.98
CA TYR A 53 -10.39 7.00 -6.48
C TYR A 53 -9.98 6.99 -5.02
N LEU A 54 -9.04 7.86 -4.60
CA LEU A 54 -8.63 7.98 -3.20
C LEU A 54 -9.80 8.34 -2.28
N LEU A 55 -10.68 9.25 -2.69
CA LEU A 55 -11.82 9.66 -1.90
C LEU A 55 -12.84 8.51 -1.77
N TRP A 56 -13.11 7.79 -2.86
CA TRP A 56 -13.95 6.59 -2.83
C TRP A 56 -13.35 5.50 -1.92
N LEU A 57 -12.05 5.24 -2.03
CA LEU A 57 -11.33 4.27 -1.20
C LEU A 57 -11.44 4.63 0.28
N PHE A 58 -11.27 5.91 0.63
CA PHE A 58 -11.36 6.38 2.02
C PHE A 58 -12.75 6.13 2.63
N ILE A 59 -13.81 6.30 1.85
CA ILE A 59 -15.19 6.00 2.27
C ILE A 59 -15.36 4.50 2.53
N GLU A 60 -14.86 3.65 1.63
CA GLU A 60 -14.95 2.19 1.81
C GLU A 60 -14.14 1.70 3.02
N ILE A 61 -12.95 2.28 3.24
CA ILE A 61 -12.15 2.02 4.46
C ILE A 61 -12.95 2.39 5.72
N ALA A 62 -13.59 3.56 5.74
CA ALA A 62 -14.39 4.00 6.88
C ALA A 62 -15.59 3.07 7.16
N LYS A 63 -16.30 2.63 6.11
CA LYS A 63 -17.41 1.67 6.23
C LYS A 63 -16.93 0.32 6.75
N SER A 64 -15.79 -0.15 6.26
CA SER A 64 -15.20 -1.43 6.66
C SER A 64 -14.79 -1.40 8.13
N ASN A 65 -14.09 -0.34 8.56
CA ASN A 65 -13.73 -0.14 9.96
C ASN A 65 -14.96 -0.09 10.88
N TRP A 66 -16.06 0.53 10.44
CA TRP A 66 -17.30 0.56 11.21
C TRP A 66 -17.91 -0.83 11.41
N LYS A 67 -17.90 -1.68 10.38
CA LYS A 67 -18.35 -3.08 10.47
C LYS A 67 -17.51 -3.86 11.49
N VAL A 68 -16.19 -3.66 11.48
CA VAL A 68 -15.26 -4.35 12.35
C VAL A 68 -15.42 -3.92 13.79
N THR A 69 -15.55 -2.62 14.05
CA THR A 69 -15.84 -2.10 15.38
C THR A 69 -17.09 -2.72 15.96
N LYS A 70 -18.16 -2.90 15.16
CA LYS A 70 -19.38 -3.59 15.61
C LYS A 70 -19.14 -5.06 15.99
N ILE A 71 -18.26 -5.76 15.27
CA ILE A 71 -17.92 -7.16 15.55
C ILE A 71 -17.09 -7.26 16.83
N ILE A 72 -16.10 -6.39 17.03
CA ILE A 72 -15.27 -6.35 18.26
C ILE A 72 -16.13 -6.00 19.48
N LEU A 73 -17.10 -5.09 19.32
CA LEU A 73 -18.00 -4.68 20.40
C LEU A 73 -19.14 -5.69 20.65
N ALA A 74 -19.26 -6.74 19.82
CA ALA A 74 -20.26 -7.78 20.00
C ALA A 74 -19.87 -8.73 21.14
N ARG A 75 -20.85 -9.02 22.01
CA ARG A 75 -20.66 -9.83 23.24
C ARG A 75 -20.19 -11.28 22.99
N THR A 76 -20.42 -11.80 21.79
CA THR A 76 -19.96 -13.10 21.32
C THR A 76 -19.29 -12.86 19.98
N MET A 77 -17.98 -13.09 19.89
CA MET A 77 -17.22 -12.99 18.65
C MET A 77 -17.25 -14.35 17.92
N PRO A 78 -17.99 -14.51 16.82
CA PRO A 78 -17.94 -15.72 16.01
C PRO A 78 -16.65 -15.72 15.18
N ILE A 79 -15.54 -16.09 15.81
CA ILE A 79 -14.23 -16.19 15.16
C ILE A 79 -14.13 -17.58 14.52
N ARG A 80 -13.98 -17.62 13.20
CA ARG A 80 -13.67 -18.83 12.43
C ARG A 80 -12.42 -18.57 11.62
N GLN A 81 -11.28 -18.96 12.17
CA GLN A 81 -10.00 -18.77 11.51
C GLN A 81 -9.80 -19.82 10.41
N ASN A 82 -9.29 -19.41 9.26
CA ASN A 82 -8.92 -20.31 8.18
C ASN A 82 -7.68 -19.82 7.43
N LEU A 83 -6.88 -20.75 6.92
CA LEU A 83 -5.78 -20.50 5.99
C LEU A 83 -6.21 -21.03 4.62
N PHE A 84 -6.07 -20.21 3.59
CA PHE A 84 -6.39 -20.63 2.23
C PHE A 84 -5.49 -19.92 1.22
N ASP A 85 -5.28 -20.60 0.10
CA ASP A 85 -4.47 -20.10 -1.00
C ASP A 85 -5.32 -19.27 -1.96
N VAL A 86 -4.79 -18.13 -2.37
CA VAL A 86 -5.40 -17.22 -3.35
C VAL A 86 -4.48 -17.10 -4.56
N PRO A 87 -4.91 -17.55 -5.76
CA PRO A 87 -4.04 -17.51 -6.92
C PRO A 87 -3.72 -16.10 -7.39
N TYR A 88 -2.51 -15.96 -7.93
CA TYR A 88 -2.05 -14.70 -8.51
C TYR A 88 -2.91 -14.34 -9.72
N THR A 89 -3.49 -13.15 -9.67
CA THR A 89 -4.24 -12.56 -10.79
C THR A 89 -3.45 -11.42 -11.44
N GLN A 90 -2.42 -10.91 -10.76
CA GLN A 90 -1.58 -9.80 -11.20
C GLN A 90 -0.33 -10.31 -11.92
N THR A 91 -0.04 -9.70 -13.07
CA THR A 91 1.07 -10.08 -13.95
C THR A 91 2.40 -9.42 -13.59
N SER A 92 2.40 -8.33 -12.80
CA SER A 92 3.60 -7.64 -12.36
C SER A 92 3.85 -7.84 -10.88
N ASP A 93 5.13 -7.91 -10.49
CA ASP A 93 5.56 -8.07 -9.10
C ASP A 93 5.02 -6.94 -8.21
N LEU A 94 5.09 -5.70 -8.70
CA LEU A 94 4.49 -4.55 -8.01
C LEU A 94 2.97 -4.69 -7.86
N GLY A 95 2.29 -5.26 -8.86
CA GLY A 95 0.86 -5.54 -8.80
C GLY A 95 0.52 -6.59 -7.74
N GLN A 96 1.32 -7.66 -7.65
CA GLN A 96 1.19 -8.70 -6.63
C GLN A 96 1.39 -8.13 -5.22
N VAL A 97 2.42 -7.31 -5.02
CA VAL A 97 2.68 -6.64 -3.73
C VAL A 97 1.54 -5.70 -3.34
N ILE A 98 1.02 -4.90 -4.27
CA ILE A 98 -0.13 -4.02 -3.99
C ILE A 98 -1.37 -4.84 -3.62
N PHE A 99 -1.62 -5.95 -4.31
CA PHE A 99 -2.76 -6.81 -4.06
C PHE A 99 -2.66 -7.52 -2.70
N ALA A 100 -1.49 -8.08 -2.38
CA ALA A 100 -1.21 -8.66 -1.06
C ALA A 100 -1.43 -7.66 0.09
N ASN A 101 -0.98 -6.42 -0.08
CA ASN A 101 -1.21 -5.36 0.91
C ASN A 101 -2.70 -5.00 1.03
N SER A 102 -3.45 -5.05 -0.07
CA SER A 102 -4.89 -4.80 -0.08
C SER A 102 -5.67 -5.86 0.70
N ILE A 103 -5.28 -7.14 0.57
CA ILE A 103 -5.83 -8.24 1.39
C ILE A 103 -5.54 -7.98 2.88
N THR A 104 -4.31 -7.62 3.22
CA THR A 104 -3.90 -7.35 4.62
C THR A 104 -4.61 -6.14 5.23
N LEU A 105 -4.90 -5.11 4.43
CA LEU A 105 -5.68 -3.95 4.87
C LEU A 105 -7.18 -4.25 5.00
N THR A 106 -7.65 -5.36 4.44
CA THR A 106 -9.04 -5.79 4.58
C THR A 106 -9.21 -6.37 5.99
N PRO A 107 -10.11 -5.82 6.81
CA PRO A 107 -10.18 -6.21 8.21
C PRO A 107 -10.53 -7.68 8.40
N GLY A 108 -9.69 -8.39 9.14
CA GLY A 108 -9.85 -9.81 9.39
C GLY A 108 -9.18 -10.70 8.35
N THR A 109 -8.31 -10.18 7.49
CA THR A 109 -7.42 -10.99 6.64
C THR A 109 -5.96 -10.51 6.73
N LEU A 110 -5.00 -11.43 6.56
CA LEU A 110 -3.56 -11.16 6.55
C LEU A 110 -2.90 -12.06 5.51
N THR A 111 -2.10 -11.49 4.62
CA THR A 111 -1.24 -12.28 3.73
C THR A 111 0.02 -12.69 4.49
N ILE A 112 0.29 -14.00 4.58
CA ILE A 112 1.42 -14.54 5.35
C ILE A 112 2.62 -14.79 4.43
N GLU A 113 2.37 -15.42 3.29
CA GLU A 113 3.39 -15.82 2.34
C GLU A 113 2.97 -15.51 0.90
N THR A 114 3.99 -15.27 0.07
CA THR A 114 3.90 -15.08 -1.37
C THR A 114 4.78 -16.16 -2.00
N GLU A 115 4.19 -17.29 -2.39
CA GLU A 115 4.91 -18.37 -3.08
C GLU A 115 4.82 -18.21 -4.60
N ALA A 116 5.42 -19.11 -5.38
CA ALA A 116 5.37 -19.05 -6.84
C ALA A 116 3.97 -19.45 -7.36
N GLY A 117 3.04 -18.49 -7.37
CA GLY A 117 1.74 -18.64 -8.03
C GLY A 117 0.53 -18.31 -7.15
N ASP A 118 0.68 -18.38 -5.83
CA ASP A 118 -0.42 -18.20 -4.87
C ASP A 118 0.00 -17.33 -3.66
N PHE A 119 -0.97 -16.63 -3.08
CA PHE A 119 -0.88 -15.95 -1.79
C PHE A 119 -1.46 -16.85 -0.69
N LEU A 120 -0.70 -17.09 0.37
CA LEU A 120 -1.25 -17.73 1.57
C LEU A 120 -1.92 -16.67 2.45
N VAL A 121 -3.24 -16.77 2.61
CA VAL A 121 -4.04 -15.79 3.35
C VAL A 121 -4.63 -16.40 4.62
N HIS A 122 -4.45 -15.71 5.74
CA HIS A 122 -5.12 -16.00 7.00
C HIS A 122 -6.35 -15.13 7.17
N ALA A 123 -7.52 -15.74 7.35
CA ALA A 123 -8.74 -15.04 7.73
C ALA A 123 -9.05 -15.24 9.21
N LEU A 124 -9.48 -14.16 9.88
CA LEU A 124 -9.97 -14.14 11.26
C LEU A 124 -11.41 -14.66 11.37
N SER A 125 -12.23 -14.41 10.36
CA SER A 125 -13.62 -14.85 10.29
C SER A 125 -13.95 -15.26 8.85
N TYR A 126 -13.82 -16.56 8.59
CA TYR A 126 -14.12 -17.20 7.31
C TYR A 126 -15.59 -17.64 7.28
N ASP A 127 -16.35 -17.17 6.30
CA ASP A 127 -17.65 -17.71 5.91
C ASP A 127 -17.50 -18.26 4.48
N PRO A 128 -17.78 -19.56 4.24
CA PRO A 128 -17.63 -20.22 2.95
C PRO A 128 -18.70 -19.81 1.92
#